data_AF-A0A9X8M840-F1
#
_entry.id   AF-A0A9X8M840-F1
#
_cell.length_a   1.000
_cell.length_b   1.000
_cell.length_c   1.000
_cell.angle_alpha   90.00
_cell.angle_beta   90.00
_cell.angle_gamma   90.00
#
_symmetry.space_group_name_H-M   'P 1'
#
loop_
_entity.id
_entity.type
_entity.pdbx_description
1 polymer ?
#
loop_
_entity_poly.entity_id
_entity_poly.type
_entity_poly.pdbx_seq_one_letter_code
_entity_poly.pdbx_strand_id
1 'polypeptide(L)'
;MGMKHRVDFGVYVFYGSINTQLAEMTGFTNEDTEKIKNALVTLFENDVSAARPEGSIEVHKACWWKHNSKLGQYHSAKVHRLLDIKRNIDEPK
;
A
#
# COMPACT_ATOMS: atom_id res chain seq x y z
N MET A 1 -20.75 -26.41 -14.97
CA MET A 1 -19.68 -26.45 -13.95
C MET A 1 -19.06 -25.06 -13.88
N GLY A 2 -18.96 -24.45 -12.70
CA GLY A 2 -18.35 -23.11 -12.56
C GLY A 2 -16.82 -23.20 -12.44
N MET A 3 -16.09 -22.29 -13.08
CA MET A 3 -14.64 -22.15 -12.93
C MET A 3 -14.32 -21.03 -11.94
N LYS A 4 -13.33 -21.25 -11.06
CA LYS A 4 -12.83 -20.24 -10.14
C LYS A 4 -11.37 -19.95 -10.46
N HIS A 5 -11.09 -18.74 -10.92
CA HIS A 5 -9.72 -18.27 -11.14
C HIS A 5 -9.12 -17.83 -9.80
N ARG A 6 -7.89 -18.25 -9.53
CA ARG A 6 -7.11 -17.83 -8.35
C ARG A 6 -5.65 -17.65 -8.72
N VAL A 7 -4.96 -16.85 -7.93
CA VAL A 7 -3.49 -16.75 -7.94
C VAL A 7 -2.99 -17.58 -6.76
N ASP A 8 -2.08 -18.52 -7.01
CA ASP A 8 -1.57 -19.39 -5.94
C ASP A 8 -0.64 -18.62 -4.99
N PHE A 9 0.19 -17.71 -5.52
CA PHE A 9 1.01 -16.78 -4.73
C PHE A 9 1.32 -15.51 -5.53
N GLY A 10 1.31 -14.34 -4.88
CA GLY A 10 1.68 -13.08 -5.51
C GLY A 10 1.99 -11.99 -4.49
N VAL A 11 3.09 -11.28 -4.69
CA VAL A 11 3.41 -10.05 -3.95
C VAL A 11 3.06 -8.86 -4.83
N TYR A 12 2.09 -8.06 -4.39
CA TYR A 12 1.67 -6.86 -5.09
C TYR A 12 2.27 -5.63 -4.43
N VAL A 13 2.77 -4.70 -5.24
CA VAL A 13 3.40 -3.47 -4.78
C VAL A 13 2.66 -2.30 -5.40
N PHE A 14 2.16 -1.41 -4.55
CA PHE A 14 1.51 -0.18 -4.96
C PHE A 14 2.29 1.02 -4.43
N TYR A 15 2.23 2.12 -5.17
CA TYR A 15 2.89 3.37 -4.81
C TYR A 15 1.85 4.48 -4.78
N GLY A 16 1.96 5.37 -3.80
CA GLY A 16 1.06 6.51 -3.62
C GLY A 16 1.80 7.72 -3.06
N SER A 17 1.23 8.89 -3.26
CA SER A 17 1.76 10.15 -2.73
C SER A 17 0.62 11.12 -2.41
N ILE A 18 0.79 11.90 -1.35
CA ILE A 18 -0.13 12.98 -0.98
C ILE A 18 0.47 14.30 -1.47
N ASN A 19 -0.24 14.98 -2.37
CA ASN A 19 0.17 16.30 -2.87
C ASN A 19 -0.25 17.38 -1.86
N THR A 20 0.73 18.10 -1.28
CA THR A 20 0.46 19.11 -0.25
C THR A 20 -0.32 20.30 -0.76
N GLN A 21 -0.12 20.72 -2.01
CA GLN A 21 -0.83 21.86 -2.60
C GLN A 21 -2.33 21.54 -2.74
N LEU A 22 -2.66 20.36 -3.26
CA LEU A 22 -4.05 19.93 -3.38
C LEU A 22 -4.67 19.68 -2.01
N ALA A 23 -3.91 19.09 -1.09
CA ALA A 23 -4.36 18.86 0.29
C ALA A 23 -4.76 20.17 0.99
N GLU A 24 -3.98 21.23 0.84
CA GLU A 24 -4.32 22.55 1.39
C GLU A 24 -5.61 23.11 0.79
N MET A 25 -5.83 22.92 -0.51
CA MET A 25 -7.04 23.38 -1.19
C MET A 25 -8.30 22.61 -0.77
N THR A 26 -8.17 21.33 -0.42
CA THR A 26 -9.30 20.48 -0.01
C THR A 26 -9.52 20.45 1.50
N GLY A 27 -8.67 21.14 2.28
CA GLY A 27 -8.72 21.10 3.74
C GLY A 27 -8.22 19.78 4.35
N PHE A 28 -7.48 18.97 3.58
CA PHE A 28 -6.91 17.71 4.04
C PHE A 28 -5.82 17.96 5.08
N THR A 29 -5.91 17.26 6.21
CA THR A 29 -5.05 17.51 7.38
C THR A 29 -4.04 16.39 7.62
N ASN A 30 -3.10 16.64 8.54
CA ASN A 30 -2.20 15.59 9.03
C ASN A 30 -2.95 14.48 9.77
N GLU A 31 -4.09 14.78 10.39
CA GLU A 31 -4.91 13.76 11.07
C GLU A 31 -5.52 12.80 10.04
N ASP A 32 -5.99 13.32 8.91
CA ASP A 32 -6.50 12.51 7.79
C ASP A 32 -5.39 11.64 7.19
N THR A 33 -4.16 12.16 7.17
CA THR A 33 -2.98 11.40 6.75
C THR A 33 -2.77 10.16 7.62
N GLU A 34 -2.85 10.30 8.94
CA GLU A 34 -2.70 9.17 9.85
C GLU A 34 -3.88 8.19 9.72
N LYS A 35 -5.09 8.67 9.47
CA LYS A 35 -6.25 7.80 9.16
C LYS A 35 -6.02 6.96 7.90
N ILE A 36 -5.51 7.56 6.83
CA ILE A 36 -5.14 6.82 5.61
C ILE A 36 -4.07 5.77 5.92
N LYS A 37 -3.03 6.15 6.64
CA LYS A 37 -1.95 5.23 7.01
C LYS A 37 -2.47 4.03 7.80
N ASN A 38 -3.34 4.26 8.78
CA ASN A 38 -3.98 3.19 9.55
C ASN A 38 -4.87 2.32 8.67
N ALA A 39 -5.71 2.92 7.83
CA ALA A 39 -6.57 2.20 6.90
C ALA A 39 -5.78 1.33 5.91
N LEU A 40 -4.58 1.76 5.49
CA LEU A 40 -3.70 0.96 4.64
C LEU A 40 -3.11 -0.24 5.37
N VAL A 41 -2.80 -0.13 6.66
CA VAL A 41 -2.29 -1.25 7.45
C VAL A 41 -3.41 -2.25 7.76
N THR A 42 -4.64 -1.78 7.97
CA THR A 42 -5.81 -2.58 8.29
C THR A 42 -6.68 -2.91 7.07
N LEU A 43 -6.16 -2.73 5.85
CA LEU A 43 -6.96 -2.70 4.61
C LEU A 43 -7.80 -3.98 4.39
N PHE A 44 -7.28 -5.14 4.80
CA PHE A 44 -7.93 -6.43 4.61
C PHE A 44 -8.54 -7.01 5.90
N GLU A 45 -8.59 -6.22 6.98
CA GLU A 45 -9.26 -6.66 8.21
C GLU A 45 -10.75 -6.87 7.93
N ASN A 46 -11.22 -8.09 8.22
CA ASN A 46 -12.60 -8.53 7.95
C ASN A 46 -13.00 -8.51 6.46
N ASP A 47 -12.06 -8.36 5.52
CA ASP A 47 -12.33 -8.35 4.07
C ASP A 47 -12.34 -9.78 3.49
N VAL A 48 -13.33 -10.57 3.88
CA VAL A 48 -13.42 -12.00 3.54
C VAL A 48 -14.53 -12.26 2.52
N SER A 49 -14.23 -13.05 1.49
CA SER A 49 -15.23 -13.50 0.52
C SER A 49 -14.90 -14.88 -0.04
N ALA A 50 -15.84 -15.48 -0.78
CA ALA A 50 -15.57 -16.74 -1.47
C ALA A 50 -14.36 -16.64 -2.42
N ALA A 51 -14.09 -15.48 -3.01
CA ALA A 51 -12.92 -15.26 -3.87
C ALA A 51 -11.62 -15.01 -3.08
N ARG A 52 -11.72 -14.52 -1.84
CA ARG A 52 -10.62 -14.14 -0.95
C ARG A 52 -10.85 -14.76 0.44
N PRO A 53 -10.52 -16.05 0.62
CA PRO A 53 -10.63 -16.71 1.91
C PRO A 53 -9.82 -15.99 2.99
N GLU A 54 -10.20 -16.18 4.25
CA GLU A 54 -9.45 -15.64 5.39
C GLU A 54 -7.96 -16.04 5.32
N GLY A 55 -7.07 -15.09 5.57
CA GLY A 55 -5.61 -15.29 5.48
C GLY A 55 -5.03 -15.39 4.07
N SER A 56 -5.85 -15.31 3.00
CA SER A 56 -5.34 -15.38 1.62
C SER A 56 -4.71 -14.08 1.11
N ILE A 57 -5.00 -12.95 1.75
CA ILE A 57 -4.48 -11.63 1.40
C ILE A 57 -4.16 -10.87 2.68
N GLU A 58 -3.01 -10.23 2.71
CA GLU A 58 -2.55 -9.42 3.83
C GLU A 58 -1.72 -8.21 3.36
N VAL A 59 -1.59 -7.21 4.22
CA VAL A 59 -0.66 -6.10 4.03
C VAL A 59 0.65 -6.46 4.71
N HIS A 60 1.63 -6.89 3.91
CA HIS A 60 2.91 -7.35 4.46
C HIS A 60 3.80 -6.20 4.96
N LYS A 61 3.85 -5.06 4.23
CA LYS A 61 4.68 -3.92 4.59
C LYS A 61 4.13 -2.60 4.04
N ALA A 62 3.91 -1.63 4.93
CA ALA A 62 3.61 -0.25 4.57
C ALA A 62 4.85 0.63 4.77
N CYS A 63 5.43 1.15 3.68
CA CYS A 63 6.53 2.10 3.75
C CYS A 63 5.99 3.54 3.63
N TRP A 64 6.30 4.39 4.60
CA TRP A 64 5.78 5.76 4.67
C TRP A 64 6.92 6.79 4.69
N TRP A 65 7.10 7.50 3.57
CA TRP A 65 8.12 8.55 3.47
C TRP A 65 7.52 9.93 3.75
N LYS A 66 8.04 10.59 4.79
CA LYS A 66 7.69 11.98 5.10
C LYS A 66 8.83 12.90 4.65
N HIS A 67 8.52 13.84 3.77
CA HIS A 67 9.47 14.88 3.38
C HIS A 67 9.49 16.02 4.41
N ASN A 68 10.63 16.70 4.52
CA ASN A 68 10.81 17.87 5.39
C ASN A 68 10.34 19.19 4.75
N SER A 69 9.93 19.17 3.48
CA SER A 69 9.46 20.32 2.70
C SER A 69 8.14 20.00 2.00
N LYS A 70 7.28 21.00 1.85
CA LYS A 70 6.00 20.88 1.12
C LYS A 70 6.21 20.50 -0.34
N LEU A 71 7.23 21.06 -0.98
CA LEU A 71 7.56 20.74 -2.38
C LEU A 71 8.26 19.36 -2.53
N GLY A 72 8.48 18.65 -1.43
CA GLY A 72 9.28 17.45 -1.40
C GLY A 72 10.79 17.73 -1.33
N GLN A 73 11.55 16.70 -0.98
CA GLN A 73 13.02 16.73 -0.94
C GLN A 73 13.62 15.93 -2.11
N TYR A 74 12.88 14.93 -2.60
CA TYR A 74 13.32 13.99 -3.62
C TYR A 74 12.17 13.73 -4.58
N HIS A 75 12.49 13.43 -5.85
CA HIS A 75 11.48 13.00 -6.82
C HIS A 75 10.80 11.70 -6.36
N SER A 76 9.46 11.62 -6.48
CA SER A 76 8.69 10.42 -6.13
C SER A 76 9.19 9.17 -6.86
N ALA A 77 9.59 9.31 -8.13
CA ALA A 77 10.20 8.23 -8.89
C ALA A 77 11.48 7.66 -8.23
N LYS A 78 12.29 8.52 -7.61
CA LYS A 78 13.48 8.07 -6.87
C LYS A 78 13.07 7.31 -5.62
N VAL A 79 12.15 7.86 -4.83
CA VAL A 79 11.67 7.24 -3.58
C VAL A 79 11.05 5.88 -3.85
N HIS A 80 10.17 5.76 -4.85
CA HIS A 80 9.52 4.50 -5.20
C HIS A 80 10.52 3.43 -5.64
N ARG A 81 11.56 3.81 -6.41
CA ARG A 81 12.61 2.90 -6.86
C ARG A 81 13.60 2.47 -5.77
N LEU A 82 13.59 3.12 -4.60
CA LEU A 82 14.41 2.65 -3.46
C LEU A 82 13.84 1.39 -2.83
N LEU A 83 12.55 1.10 -3.04
CA LEU A 83 11.93 -0.14 -2.58
C LEU A 83 12.24 -1.25 -3.61
N ASP A 84 13.25 -2.04 -3.30
CA ASP A 84 13.64 -3.22 -4.08
C ASP A 84 13.11 -4.48 -3.37
N ILE A 85 12.23 -5.22 -4.06
CA ILE A 85 11.60 -6.43 -3.52
C ILE A 85 12.13 -7.61 -4.33
N LYS A 86 12.87 -8.48 -3.64
CA LYS A 86 13.46 -9.68 -4.23
C LYS A 86 12.82 -10.92 -3.62
N ARG A 87 12.67 -11.92 -4.47
CA ARG A 87 12.30 -13.26 -4.05
C ARG A 87 13.49 -13.88 -3.32
N ASN A 88 13.32 -14.16 -2.03
CA ASN A 88 14.35 -14.82 -1.22
C ASN A 88 14.20 -16.34 -1.24
N ILE A 89 12.97 -16.85 -1.41
CA ILE A 89 12.64 -18.28 -1.44
C ILE A 89 11.60 -18.55 -2.53
N ASP A 90 11.57 -19.79 -3.04
CA ASP A 90 10.68 -20.13 -4.14
C ASP A 90 9.21 -20.12 -3.74
N GLU A 91 8.86 -20.66 -2.59
CA GLU A 91 7.47 -20.72 -2.11
C GLU A 91 7.39 -20.08 -0.72
N PRO A 92 7.09 -18.77 -0.65
CA PRO A 92 6.83 -18.12 0.62
C PRO A 92 5.53 -18.68 1.21
N LYS A 93 5.59 -19.08 2.48
CA LYS A 93 4.42 -19.46 3.27
C LYS A 93 3.80 -18.25 3.93
#